data_AF-A0A1E5FUC4-F1
#
_entry.id   AF-A0A1E5FUC4-F1
#
_cell.length_a   1.000
_cell.length_b   1.000
_cell.length_c   1.000
_cell.angle_alpha   90.00
_cell.angle_beta   90.00
_cell.angle_gamma   90.00
#
_symmetry.space_group_name_H-M   'P 1'
#
loop_
_entity.id
_entity.type
_entity.pdbx_description
1 polymer ?
#
loop_
_entity_poly.entity_id
_entity_poly.type
_entity_poly.pdbx_seq_one_letter_code
_entity_poly.pdbx_strand_id
1 'polypeptide(L)'
;MNTDESLTEQLLTIFANKKRIQQTFKETGLSHLKVISEKLGEYIEQREKTESEKIAAQEEAKGMLKSIMEKTGLSHEEVSQLMNDGKTKSKAKRSKRAKRVAAETQTARYEVKTERYTFGDSGTWDGTGEVPQELQSLLNEGFELSDFLV
;
A
#
# COMPACT_ATOMS: atom_id res chain seq x y z
N MET A 1 -10.35 8.20 -4.92
CA MET A 1 -10.26 9.05 -3.71
C MET A 1 -10.60 8.20 -2.51
N ASN A 2 -9.63 8.00 -1.61
CA ASN A 2 -9.72 7.14 -0.44
C ASN A 2 -10.47 7.86 0.69
N THR A 3 -11.79 7.98 0.58
CA THR A 3 -12.61 8.59 1.63
C THR A 3 -12.51 7.82 2.95
N ASP A 4 -12.33 6.51 2.87
CA ASP A 4 -12.23 5.62 4.04
C ASP A 4 -10.90 5.78 4.77
N GLU A 5 -9.80 6.00 4.06
CA GLU A 5 -8.50 6.35 4.67
C GLU A 5 -8.57 7.71 5.36
N SER A 6 -9.23 8.70 4.74
CA SER A 6 -9.43 10.01 5.37
C SER A 6 -10.27 9.92 6.64
N LEU A 7 -11.33 9.12 6.64
CA LEU A 7 -12.21 8.96 7.81
C LEU A 7 -11.51 8.20 8.94
N THR A 8 -10.73 7.17 8.62
CA THR A 8 -9.96 6.42 9.62
C THR A 8 -8.87 7.29 10.25
N GLU A 9 -8.15 8.10 9.48
CA GLU A 9 -7.16 9.05 10.01
C GLU A 9 -7.80 10.13 10.91
N GLN A 10 -8.97 10.63 10.53
CA GLN A 10 -9.73 11.57 11.34
C GLN A 10 -10.17 10.94 12.67
N LEU A 11 -10.70 9.71 12.63
CA LEU A 11 -11.09 8.97 13.84
C LEU A 11 -9.88 8.70 14.74
N LEU A 12 -8.74 8.30 14.19
CA LEU A 12 -7.49 8.12 14.94
C LEU A 12 -7.06 9.41 15.64
N THR A 13 -7.12 10.54 14.93
CA THR A 13 -6.78 11.85 15.51
C THR A 13 -7.73 12.24 16.65
N ILE A 14 -9.01 11.88 16.55
CA ILE A 14 -10.01 12.10 17.59
C ILE A 14 -9.72 11.20 18.80
N PHE A 15 -9.58 9.89 18.60
CA PHE A 15 -9.37 8.91 19.67
C PHE A 15 -7.99 9.01 20.34
N ALA A 16 -6.98 9.60 19.68
CA ALA A 16 -5.67 9.82 20.28
C ALA A 16 -5.66 10.92 21.37
N ASN A 17 -6.66 11.80 21.42
CA ASN A 17 -6.66 12.94 22.34
C ASN A 17 -7.95 13.04 23.17
N LYS A 18 -7.80 12.93 24.50
CA LYS A 18 -8.91 12.99 25.47
C LYS A 18 -9.80 14.23 25.29
N LYS A 19 -9.23 15.41 25.04
CA LYS A 19 -10.02 16.65 24.86
C LYS A 19 -10.86 16.60 23.59
N ARG A 20 -10.32 16.00 22.52
CA ARG A 20 -11.03 15.82 21.25
C ARG A 20 -12.19 14.85 21.41
N ILE A 21 -11.97 13.70 22.06
CA ILE A 21 -13.04 12.74 22.42
C ILE A 21 -14.16 13.46 23.19
N GLN A 22 -13.81 14.22 24.24
CA GLN A 22 -14.80 14.93 25.04
C GLN A 22 -15.59 15.96 24.23
N GLN A 23 -14.96 16.61 23.25
CA GLN A 23 -15.60 17.59 22.38
C GLN A 23 -16.49 16.94 21.33
N THR A 24 -16.03 15.85 20.69
CA THR A 24 -16.79 15.14 19.65
C THR A 24 -17.99 14.39 20.20
N PHE A 25 -17.85 13.79 21.39
CA PHE A 25 -18.93 13.02 22.01
C PHE A 25 -19.72 13.79 23.07
N LYS A 26 -19.54 15.12 23.15
CA LYS A 26 -20.20 15.97 24.16
C LYS A 26 -21.72 15.84 24.18
N GLU A 27 -22.31 15.65 23.00
CA GLU A 27 -23.75 15.56 22.77
C GLU A 27 -24.23 14.11 22.67
N THR A 28 -23.31 13.14 22.78
CA THR A 28 -23.62 11.72 22.68
C THR A 28 -24.04 11.17 24.04
N GLY A 29 -25.20 10.50 24.08
CA GLY A 29 -25.68 9.85 25.30
C GLY A 29 -24.76 8.71 25.76
N LEU A 30 -24.69 8.49 27.08
CA LEU A 30 -23.85 7.46 27.70
C LEU A 30 -24.13 6.04 27.15
N SER A 31 -25.39 5.75 26.80
CA SER A 31 -25.79 4.48 26.19
C SER A 31 -25.07 4.21 24.87
N HIS A 32 -25.01 5.20 23.98
CA HIS A 32 -24.34 5.10 22.69
C HIS A 32 -22.82 4.93 22.86
N LEU A 33 -22.22 5.62 23.83
CA LEU A 33 -20.80 5.46 24.15
C LEU A 33 -20.46 4.04 24.61
N LYS A 34 -21.34 3.41 25.41
CA LYS A 34 -21.17 2.01 25.83
C LYS A 34 -21.24 1.06 24.63
N VAL A 35 -22.22 1.23 23.75
CA VAL A 35 -22.36 0.40 22.54
C VAL A 35 -21.15 0.55 21.61
N ILE A 36 -20.63 1.77 21.44
CA ILE A 36 -19.42 2.00 20.63
C ILE A 36 -18.21 1.31 21.27
N SER A 37 -18.07 1.40 22.60
CA SER A 37 -16.99 0.73 23.32
C SER A 37 -17.06 -0.80 23.20
N GLU A 38 -18.26 -1.37 23.28
CA GLU A 38 -18.48 -2.82 23.17
C GLU A 38 -18.09 -3.31 21.78
N LYS A 39 -18.59 -2.68 20.71
CA LYS A 39 -18.26 -3.04 19.33
C LYS A 39 -16.77 -2.89 19.00
N LEU A 40 -16.13 -1.83 19.51
CA LEU A 40 -14.68 -1.66 19.35
C LEU A 40 -13.91 -2.74 20.10
N GLY A 41 -14.37 -3.12 21.30
CA GLY A 41 -13.81 -4.23 22.07
C GLY A 41 -13.88 -5.57 21.31
N GLU A 42 -15.07 -5.95 20.83
CA GLU A 42 -15.27 -7.16 20.04
C GLU A 42 -14.36 -7.21 18.81
N TYR A 43 -14.21 -6.09 18.10
CA TYR A 43 -13.33 -6.02 16.93
C TYR A 43 -11.85 -6.13 17.28
N ILE A 44 -11.42 -5.55 18.41
CA ILE A 44 -10.05 -5.69 18.92
C ILE A 44 -9.77 -7.17 19.25
N GLU A 45 -10.66 -7.84 19.98
CA GLU A 45 -10.52 -9.26 20.31
C GLU A 45 -10.44 -10.13 19.04
N GLN A 46 -11.28 -9.85 18.05
CA GLN A 46 -11.22 -10.54 16.76
C GLN A 46 -9.85 -10.32 16.08
N ARG A 47 -9.33 -9.10 16.09
CA ARG A 47 -8.01 -8.79 15.51
C ARG A 47 -6.88 -9.50 16.25
N GLU A 48 -6.88 -9.50 17.57
CA GLU A 48 -5.90 -10.22 18.39
C GLU A 48 -5.91 -11.72 18.10
N LYS A 49 -7.10 -12.32 17.96
CA LYS A 49 -7.24 -13.72 17.56
C LYS A 49 -6.63 -13.97 16.19
N THR A 50 -6.95 -13.15 15.18
CA THR A 50 -6.37 -13.31 13.84
C THR A 50 -4.86 -13.10 13.82
N GLU A 51 -4.32 -12.21 14.65
CA GLU A 51 -2.89 -11.95 14.70
C GLU A 51 -2.15 -13.08 15.41
N SER A 52 -2.70 -13.61 16.51
CA SER A 52 -2.15 -14.78 17.20
C SER A 52 -2.16 -16.03 16.31
N GLU A 53 -3.22 -16.25 15.53
CA GLU A 53 -3.29 -17.34 14.53
C GLU A 53 -2.23 -17.17 13.44
N LYS A 54 -1.99 -15.96 12.96
CA LYS A 54 -0.90 -15.69 11.98
C LYS A 54 0.47 -15.92 12.58
N ILE A 55 0.71 -15.48 13.82
CA ILE A 55 1.98 -15.69 14.51
C ILE A 55 2.20 -17.19 14.71
N ALA A 56 1.19 -17.94 15.15
CA ALA A 56 1.26 -19.39 15.30
C ALA A 56 1.54 -20.08 13.95
N ALA A 57 0.83 -19.70 12.88
CA ALA A 57 1.08 -20.25 11.55
C ALA A 57 2.49 -19.91 11.02
N GLN A 58 3.01 -18.71 11.32
CA GLN A 58 4.39 -18.36 10.99
C GLN A 58 5.40 -19.16 11.80
N GLU A 59 5.15 -19.42 13.08
CA GLU A 59 6.00 -20.26 13.92
C GLU A 59 5.98 -21.72 13.47
N GLU A 60 4.80 -22.26 13.12
CA GLU A 60 4.67 -23.59 12.53
C GLU A 60 5.42 -23.69 11.20
N ALA A 61 5.25 -22.72 10.31
CA ALA A 61 5.97 -22.67 9.03
C ALA A 61 7.49 -22.59 9.24
N LYS A 62 7.96 -21.78 10.19
CA LYS A 62 9.37 -21.70 10.58
C LYS A 62 9.86 -23.03 11.17
N GLY A 63 9.05 -23.69 11.99
CA GLY A 63 9.36 -25.00 12.59
C GLY A 63 9.45 -26.12 11.56
N MET A 64 8.52 -26.13 10.60
CA MET A 64 8.56 -27.05 9.44
C MET A 64 9.79 -26.80 8.59
N LEU A 65 10.10 -25.53 8.26
CA LEU A 65 11.29 -25.18 7.50
C LEU A 65 12.57 -25.62 8.22
N LYS A 66 12.67 -25.37 9.53
CA LYS A 66 13.81 -25.82 10.35
C LYS A 66 13.94 -27.35 10.36
N SER A 67 12.82 -28.06 10.50
CA SER A 67 12.78 -29.52 10.47
C SER A 67 13.18 -30.10 9.10
N ILE A 68 12.82 -29.43 8.00
CA ILE A 68 13.25 -29.80 6.65
C ILE A 68 14.76 -29.58 6.52
N MET A 69 15.28 -28.41 6.94
CA MET A 69 16.71 -28.11 6.92
C MET A 69 17.55 -29.12 7.70
N GLU A 70 17.10 -29.52 8.89
CA GLU A 70 17.79 -30.53 9.72
C GLU A 70 17.79 -31.91 9.04
N LYS A 71 16.70 -32.31 8.37
CA LYS A 71 16.59 -33.61 7.69
C LYS A 71 17.36 -33.66 6.38
N THR A 72 17.43 -32.57 5.64
CA THR A 72 18.10 -32.51 4.33
C THR A 72 19.56 -32.05 4.44
N GLY A 73 20.00 -31.59 5.61
CA GLY A 73 21.34 -31.05 5.83
C GLY A 73 21.60 -29.74 5.07
N LEU A 74 20.55 -29.07 4.60
CA LEU A 74 20.67 -27.85 3.81
C LEU A 74 21.13 -26.70 4.70
N SER A 75 22.17 -25.99 4.25
CA SER A 75 22.62 -24.77 4.90
C SER A 75 21.61 -23.64 4.71
N HIS A 76 21.54 -22.71 5.67
CA HIS A 76 20.74 -21.49 5.56
C HIS A 76 21.05 -20.71 4.26
N GLU A 77 22.28 -20.81 3.77
CA GLU A 77 22.73 -20.15 2.54
C GLU A 77 22.13 -20.81 1.28
N GLU A 78 21.99 -22.14 1.25
CA GLU A 78 21.42 -22.88 0.13
C GLU A 78 19.90 -22.66 0.02
N VAL A 79 19.20 -22.61 1.17
CA VAL A 79 17.76 -22.28 1.22
C VAL A 79 17.52 -20.85 0.74
N SER A 80 18.38 -19.91 1.14
CA SER A 80 18.31 -18.51 0.71
C SER A 80 18.64 -18.34 -0.78
N GLN A 81 19.57 -19.13 -1.31
CA GLN A 81 19.87 -19.15 -2.75
C GLN A 81 18.69 -19.71 -3.56
N LEU A 82 18.07 -20.81 -3.12
CA LEU A 82 16.89 -21.39 -3.78
C LEU A 82 15.70 -20.41 -3.80
N MET A 83 15.47 -19.65 -2.73
CA MET A 83 14.44 -18.60 -2.69
C MET A 83 14.77 -17.38 -3.57
N ASN A 84 16.05 -17.12 -3.83
CA ASN A 84 16.51 -15.99 -4.64
C ASN A 84 16.68 -16.32 -6.13
N ASP A 85 16.84 -17.58 -6.52
CA ASP A 85 17.04 -17.98 -7.92
C ASP A 85 15.77 -17.72 -8.78
N GLY A 86 14.61 -17.61 -8.14
CA GLY A 86 13.36 -17.17 -8.78
C GLY A 86 13.21 -15.66 -8.98
N LYS A 87 14.15 -14.84 -8.49
CA LYS A 87 14.13 -13.38 -8.67
C LYS A 87 15.34 -12.94 -9.48
N THR A 88 15.13 -12.75 -10.79
CA THR A 88 16.12 -12.14 -11.68
C THR A 88 16.51 -10.76 -11.14
N LYS A 89 17.73 -10.65 -10.62
CA LYS A 89 18.31 -9.41 -10.10
C LYS A 89 18.47 -8.41 -11.26
N SER A 90 17.56 -7.44 -11.40
CA SER A 90 17.83 -6.27 -12.22
C SER A 90 18.98 -5.48 -11.59
N LYS A 91 20.07 -5.38 -12.34
CA LYS A 91 21.36 -4.89 -11.90
C LYS A 91 21.32 -3.36 -11.78
N ALA A 92 20.99 -2.82 -10.60
CA ALA A 92 21.08 -1.39 -10.35
C ALA A 92 22.55 -0.93 -10.39
N LYS A 93 22.87 -0.13 -11.42
CA LYS A 93 24.20 0.40 -11.72
C LYS A 93 24.57 1.46 -10.67
N ARG A 94 25.52 1.13 -9.80
CA ARG A 94 26.07 2.02 -8.75
C ARG A 94 26.94 3.11 -9.40
N SER A 95 26.45 4.35 -9.50
CA SER A 95 27.29 5.50 -9.87
C SER A 95 27.97 6.09 -8.63
N LYS A 96 29.31 6.15 -8.68
CA LYS A 96 30.22 6.71 -7.68
C LYS A 96 30.32 8.24 -7.80
N ARG A 97 30.47 8.91 -6.63
CA ARG A 97 31.18 10.20 -6.36
C ARG A 97 30.51 11.47 -6.93
N ALA A 98 30.58 12.66 -6.33
CA ALA A 98 31.40 13.22 -5.24
C ALA A 98 30.66 14.44 -4.63
N LYS A 99 30.68 14.63 -3.30
CA LYS A 99 31.46 15.68 -2.60
C LYS A 99 30.98 17.14 -2.83
N ARG A 100 30.19 17.59 -1.82
CA ARG A 100 30.35 18.85 -1.05
C ARG A 100 29.79 20.19 -1.61
N VAL A 101 29.17 20.90 -0.66
CA VAL A 101 29.03 22.37 -0.44
C VAL A 101 27.79 23.09 -0.99
N ALA A 102 26.97 23.52 -0.02
CA ALA A 102 26.23 24.77 0.18
C ALA A 102 25.43 25.47 -0.93
N ALA A 103 24.23 25.86 -0.47
CA ALA A 103 23.51 27.10 -0.75
C ALA A 103 22.90 27.30 -2.14
N GLU A 104 21.71 27.89 -2.09
CA GLU A 104 20.90 28.44 -3.18
C GLU A 104 20.12 27.48 -4.08
N THR A 105 18.82 27.40 -3.75
CA THR A 105 17.72 27.73 -4.68
C THR A 105 17.98 27.39 -6.15
N GLN A 106 17.71 26.15 -6.55
CA GLN A 106 17.46 25.82 -7.96
C GLN A 106 16.23 24.91 -8.07
N THR A 107 15.13 25.57 -8.39
CA THR A 107 13.90 25.03 -8.94
C THR A 107 14.19 24.26 -10.23
N ALA A 108 14.45 22.95 -10.11
CA ALA A 108 14.45 22.06 -11.25
C ALA A 108 12.99 21.73 -11.61
N ARG A 109 12.50 22.34 -12.69
CA ARG A 109 11.26 21.94 -13.35
C ARG A 109 11.42 20.49 -13.81
N TYR A 110 10.73 19.56 -13.18
CA TYR A 110 10.46 18.25 -13.78
C TYR A 110 9.39 18.50 -14.84
N GLU A 111 9.78 18.48 -16.10
CA GLU A 111 8.82 18.24 -17.18
C GLU A 111 8.24 16.84 -16.94
N VAL A 112 7.11 16.79 -16.26
CA VAL A 112 6.27 15.59 -16.22
C VAL A 112 5.72 15.47 -17.64
N LYS A 113 6.33 14.61 -18.45
CA LYS A 113 5.67 14.10 -19.66
C LYS A 113 4.43 13.35 -19.19
N THR A 114 3.33 14.07 -19.11
CA THR A 114 2.00 13.50 -18.90
C THR A 114 1.57 13.02 -20.28
N GLU A 115 1.84 11.75 -20.57
CA GLU A 115 1.27 11.05 -21.71
C GLU A 115 -0.25 11.11 -21.56
N ARG A 116 -0.91 11.99 -22.34
CA ARG A 116 -2.35 12.16 -22.30
C ARG A 116 -2.96 11.46 -23.51
N TYR A 117 -3.92 10.60 -23.22
CA TYR A 117 -4.67 9.83 -24.19
C TYR A 117 -5.99 10.54 -24.47
N THR A 118 -6.24 10.96 -25.71
CA THR A 118 -7.51 11.59 -26.12
C THR A 118 -8.44 10.54 -26.72
N PHE A 119 -9.67 10.43 -26.24
CA PHE A 119 -10.70 9.53 -26.77
C PHE A 119 -12.03 10.28 -26.95
N GLY A 120 -12.74 10.03 -28.05
CA GLY A 120 -13.98 10.73 -28.39
C GLY A 120 -13.79 12.23 -28.73
N ASP A 121 -14.89 13.00 -28.73
CA ASP A 121 -14.88 14.43 -29.12
C ASP A 121 -14.25 15.37 -28.07
N SER A 122 -14.09 14.94 -26.81
CA SER A 122 -13.46 15.77 -25.77
C SER A 122 -12.93 15.01 -24.53
N GLY A 123 -12.80 13.68 -24.57
CA GLY A 123 -12.31 12.89 -23.44
C GLY A 123 -10.78 12.86 -23.40
N THR A 124 -10.17 13.18 -22.26
CA THR A 124 -8.71 13.03 -22.07
C THR A 124 -8.41 12.23 -20.82
N TRP A 125 -7.55 11.24 -20.93
CA TRP A 125 -7.09 10.41 -19.82
C TRP A 125 -5.58 10.53 -19.67
N ASP A 126 -5.10 10.77 -18.47
CA ASP A 126 -3.68 11.01 -18.14
C ASP A 126 -2.91 9.71 -17.80
N GLY A 127 -3.49 8.55 -18.13
CA GLY A 127 -2.91 7.25 -17.83
C GLY A 127 -2.88 6.90 -16.34
N THR A 128 -3.50 7.71 -15.48
CA THR A 128 -3.47 7.54 -14.03
C THR A 128 -4.86 7.21 -13.50
N GLY A 129 -5.02 6.03 -12.89
CA GLY A 129 -6.29 5.56 -12.33
C GLY A 129 -7.02 4.56 -13.24
N GLU A 130 -8.34 4.44 -13.07
CA GLU A 130 -9.16 3.53 -13.88
C GLU A 130 -9.29 4.06 -15.31
N VAL A 131 -9.15 3.16 -16.29
CA VAL A 131 -9.32 3.45 -17.72
C VAL A 131 -10.79 3.84 -17.95
N PRO A 132 -11.09 5.01 -18.52
CA PRO A 132 -12.47 5.39 -18.84
C PRO A 132 -13.14 4.33 -19.72
N GLN A 133 -14.40 4.03 -19.44
CA GLN A 133 -15.13 2.93 -20.10
C GLN A 133 -15.16 3.05 -21.63
N GLU A 134 -15.17 4.29 -22.14
CA GLU A 134 -15.11 4.58 -23.58
C GLU A 134 -13.75 4.19 -24.18
N LEU A 135 -12.65 4.58 -23.52
CA LEU A 135 -11.30 4.19 -23.93
C LEU A 135 -11.12 2.66 -23.80
N GLN A 136 -11.62 2.05 -22.73
CA GLN A 136 -11.55 0.60 -22.54
C GLN A 136 -12.33 -0.16 -23.63
N SER A 137 -13.46 0.39 -24.11
CA SER A 137 -14.23 -0.22 -25.20
C SER A 137 -13.45 -0.18 -26.50
N LEU A 138 -12.77 0.94 -26.80
CA LEU A 138 -11.89 1.06 -27.96
C LEU A 138 -10.68 0.10 -27.88
N LEU A 139 -10.07 -0.06 -26.71
CA LEU A 139 -9.00 -1.04 -26.51
C LEU A 139 -9.51 -2.49 -26.71
N ASN A 140 -10.73 -2.78 -26.28
CA ASN A 140 -11.34 -4.11 -26.45
C ASN A 140 -11.73 -4.38 -27.91
N GLU A 141 -12.00 -3.35 -28.71
CA GLU A 141 -12.23 -3.44 -30.16
C GLU A 141 -10.93 -3.66 -30.97
N GLY A 142 -9.78 -3.61 -30.30
CA GLY A 142 -8.47 -3.94 -30.87
C GLY A 142 -7.58 -2.73 -31.16
N PHE A 143 -7.94 -1.53 -30.71
CA PHE A 143 -7.07 -0.36 -30.82
C PHE A 143 -5.97 -0.38 -29.75
N GLU A 144 -4.82 0.20 -30.07
CA GLU A 144 -3.72 0.32 -29.12
C GLU A 144 -3.75 1.68 -28.41
N LEU A 145 -3.34 1.72 -27.14
CA LEU A 145 -3.23 2.97 -26.37
C LEU A 145 -2.37 4.02 -27.09
N SER A 146 -1.39 3.57 -27.89
CA SER A 146 -0.52 4.42 -28.70
C SER A 146 -1.26 5.24 -29.76
N ASP A 147 -2.41 4.77 -30.23
CA ASP A 147 -3.22 5.48 -31.24
C ASP A 147 -3.92 6.72 -30.68
N PHE A 148 -4.04 6.82 -29.35
CA PHE A 148 -4.73 7.90 -28.65
C PHE A 148 -3.76 8.88 -27.99
N LEU A 149 -2.45 8.69 -28.13
CA LEU A 149 -1.41 9.50 -27.50
C LEU A 149 -1.26 10.86 -28.20
N VAL A 150 -1.39 11.96 -27.44
CA VAL A 150 -1.18 13.35 -27.90
C VAL A 150 -0.04 14.03 -27.16
#